data_AF-A0A4Y8C8X0-F1
#
_entry.id   AF-A0A4Y8C8X0-F1
#
_cell.length_a   1.000
_cell.length_b   1.000
_cell.length_c   1.000
_cell.angle_alpha   90.00
_cell.angle_beta   90.00
_cell.angle_gamma   90.00
#
_symmetry.space_group_name_H-M   'P 1'
#
loop_
_entity.id
_entity.type
_entity.pdbx_description
1 polymer ?
#
loop_
_entity_poly.entity_id
_entity_poly.type
_entity_poly.pdbx_seq_one_letter_code
_entity_poly.pdbx_strand_id
1 'polypeptide(L)'
;IARDLTNGQLIAYIARGTMIATGGYGRIYKQTTNAVICEGTGAAIALETGLCRLSNMEAVQFHPTPIVPSGILLTEGCRGDGGILRDVDGYRFMPDYEPEKKELASRDVVSRRMMEHIRKGKGVKSPYGDHLWLDISI
;
A
#
# COMPACT_ATOMS: atom_id res chain seq x y z
N ILE A 1 22.71 11.33 -16.33
CA ILE A 1 22.09 11.47 -17.67
C ILE A 1 20.59 11.28 -17.50
N ALA A 2 19.76 12.13 -18.12
CA ALA A 2 18.30 11.99 -18.15
C ALA A 2 17.84 11.75 -19.59
N ARG A 3 16.72 11.04 -19.77
CA ARG A 3 16.11 10.79 -21.08
C ARG A 3 14.88 11.67 -21.25
N ASP A 4 14.81 12.43 -22.33
CA ASP A 4 13.59 13.10 -22.76
C ASP A 4 12.58 12.05 -23.24
N LEU A 5 11.41 11.99 -22.60
CA LEU A 5 10.39 10.98 -22.91
C LEU A 5 9.63 11.27 -24.21
N THR A 6 9.68 12.48 -24.75
CA THR A 6 8.99 12.87 -26.00
C THR A 6 9.78 12.54 -27.25
N ASN A 7 11.10 12.79 -27.24
CA ASN A 7 11.97 12.62 -28.41
C ASN A 7 13.10 11.58 -28.21
N GLY A 8 13.26 11.06 -26.99
CA GLY A 8 14.23 10.01 -26.67
C GLY A 8 15.69 10.48 -26.50
N GLN A 9 15.98 11.77 -26.62
CA GLN A 9 17.35 12.29 -26.47
C GLN A 9 17.86 12.10 -25.05
N LEU A 10 19.18 11.87 -24.93
CA LEU A 10 19.88 11.78 -23.66
C LEU A 10 20.55 13.12 -23.35
N ILE A 11 20.27 13.67 -22.17
CA ILE A 11 20.71 15.00 -21.74
C ILE A 11 21.51 14.88 -20.44
N ALA A 12 22.66 15.56 -20.39
CA ALA A 12 23.45 15.69 -19.17
C ALA A 12 23.04 16.96 -18.41
N TYR A 13 22.56 16.80 -17.18
CA TYR A 13 22.32 17.90 -16.25
C TYR A 13 23.49 17.97 -15.28
N ILE A 14 24.18 19.12 -15.25
CA ILE A 14 25.34 19.36 -14.38
C ILE A 14 24.99 20.49 -13.42
N ALA A 15 25.22 20.27 -12.13
CA ALA A 15 24.95 21.23 -11.07
C ALA A 15 25.94 21.06 -9.92
N ARG A 16 26.07 22.09 -9.06
CA ARG A 16 26.90 22.00 -7.84
C ARG A 16 26.31 21.06 -6.79
N GLY A 17 25.01 20.81 -6.83
CA GLY A 17 24.30 19.88 -5.97
C GLY A 17 23.10 19.29 -6.71
N THR A 18 22.78 18.03 -6.42
CA THR A 18 21.66 17.29 -7.03
C THR A 18 20.84 16.64 -5.92
N MET A 19 19.52 16.75 -5.98
CA MET A 19 18.59 16.16 -5.01
C MET A 19 17.70 15.12 -5.69
N ILE A 20 17.52 13.97 -5.03
CA ILE A 20 16.59 12.91 -5.46
C ILE A 20 15.36 12.97 -4.55
N ALA A 21 14.19 13.27 -5.14
CA ALA A 21 12.90 13.36 -4.44
C ALA A 21 11.80 12.62 -5.22
N THR A 22 12.12 11.42 -5.72
CA THR A 22 11.28 10.66 -6.68
C THR A 22 10.14 9.85 -6.05
N GLY A 23 9.86 10.03 -4.76
CA GLY A 23 8.82 9.28 -4.04
C GLY A 23 9.18 7.82 -3.75
N GLY A 24 8.15 7.00 -3.51
CA GLY A 24 8.30 5.59 -3.11
C GLY A 24 8.45 4.60 -4.29
N TYR A 25 8.56 3.32 -3.94
CA TYR A 25 8.80 2.20 -4.86
C TYR A 25 7.65 1.17 -4.88
N GLY A 26 6.43 1.53 -4.45
CA GLY A 26 5.37 0.54 -4.22
C GLY A 26 4.84 -0.16 -5.47
N ARG A 27 5.15 0.31 -6.68
CA ARG A 27 4.78 -0.38 -7.94
C ARG A 27 5.56 -1.68 -8.18
N ILE A 28 6.53 -2.03 -7.33
CA ILE A 28 7.10 -3.39 -7.31
C ILE A 28 6.09 -4.44 -6.78
N TYR A 29 5.02 -4.00 -6.10
CA TYR A 29 3.93 -4.85 -5.65
C TYR A 29 2.77 -4.83 -6.65
N LYS A 30 2.17 -5.99 -6.89
CA LYS A 30 0.97 -6.13 -7.74
C LYS A 30 -0.19 -5.27 -7.24
N GLN A 31 -0.38 -5.19 -5.92
CA GLN A 31 -1.43 -4.43 -5.26
C GLN A 31 -0.80 -3.31 -4.42
N THR A 32 -1.15 -2.07 -4.74
CA THR A 32 -0.59 -0.87 -4.10
C THR A 32 -1.49 0.33 -4.32
N THR A 33 -1.49 1.26 -3.38
CA THR A 33 -2.20 2.54 -3.46
C THR A 33 -1.42 3.59 -4.25
N ASN A 34 -0.16 3.30 -4.57
CA ASN A 34 0.70 4.26 -5.26
C ASN A 34 0.30 4.44 -6.72
N ALA A 35 0.47 5.67 -7.20
CA ALA A 35 0.36 6.01 -8.61
C ALA A 35 1.32 5.16 -9.45
N VAL A 36 0.99 4.96 -10.73
CA VAL A 36 1.74 4.10 -11.65
C VAL A 36 3.21 4.52 -11.84
N ILE A 37 3.55 5.78 -11.52
CA ILE A 37 4.91 6.32 -11.63
C ILE A 37 5.82 6.00 -10.44
N CYS A 38 5.30 5.42 -9.35
CA CYS A 38 6.05 5.15 -8.11
C CYS A 38 6.82 3.81 -8.17
N GLU A 39 7.71 3.69 -9.15
CA GLU A 39 8.49 2.47 -9.43
C GLU A 39 9.85 2.43 -8.73
N GLY A 40 10.25 3.51 -8.07
CA GLY A 40 11.53 3.56 -7.33
C GLY A 40 12.77 3.80 -8.20
N THR A 41 12.61 4.23 -9.44
CA THR A 41 13.72 4.45 -10.39
C THR A 41 14.77 5.44 -9.87
N GLY A 42 14.37 6.49 -9.14
CA GLY A 42 15.32 7.41 -8.50
C GLY A 42 16.16 6.76 -7.40
N ALA A 43 15.61 5.83 -6.62
CA ALA A 43 16.37 5.05 -5.65
C ALA A 43 17.31 4.07 -6.36
N ALA A 44 16.87 3.48 -7.48
CA ALA A 44 17.69 2.58 -8.29
C ALA A 44 18.93 3.28 -8.86
N ILE A 45 18.79 4.45 -9.50
CA ILE A 45 19.96 5.16 -10.06
C ILE A 45 20.96 5.59 -8.97
N ALA A 46 20.48 5.86 -7.75
CA ALA A 46 21.36 6.15 -6.63
C ALA A 46 22.13 4.89 -6.21
N LEU A 47 21.44 3.75 -6.09
CA LEU A 47 22.05 2.46 -5.76
C LEU A 47 23.09 2.02 -6.80
N GLU A 48 22.80 2.21 -8.09
CA GLU A 48 23.68 1.86 -9.22
C GLU A 48 25.00 2.64 -9.25
N THR A 49 25.12 3.75 -8.52
CA THR A 49 26.40 4.44 -8.35
C THR A 49 27.44 3.60 -7.60
N GLY A 50 27.00 2.60 -6.83
CA GLY A 50 27.86 1.83 -5.91
C GLY A 50 28.34 2.61 -4.69
N LEU A 51 27.99 3.90 -4.59
CA LEU A 51 28.40 4.80 -3.50
C LEU A 51 27.27 5.06 -2.50
N CYS A 52 26.06 5.31 -3.02
CA CYS A 52 24.89 5.51 -2.17
C CYS A 52 24.38 4.17 -1.61
N ARG A 53 23.82 4.20 -0.40
CA ARG A 53 23.18 3.06 0.23
C ARG A 53 21.70 3.33 0.40
N LEU A 54 20.90 2.30 0.18
CA LEU A 54 19.50 2.26 0.57
C LEU A 54 19.40 1.54 1.92
N SER A 55 18.52 1.99 2.80
CA SER A 55 18.34 1.44 4.14
C SER A 55 16.89 1.04 4.36
N ASN A 56 16.68 -0.08 5.05
CA ASN A 56 15.37 -0.58 5.47
C ASN A 56 14.39 -0.73 4.30
N MET A 57 14.85 -1.24 3.15
CA MET A 57 14.02 -1.47 1.96
C MET A 57 12.96 -2.56 2.18
N GLU A 58 13.15 -3.39 3.21
CA GLU A 58 12.19 -4.36 3.72
C GLU A 58 11.06 -3.74 4.55
N ALA A 59 11.21 -2.49 5.02
CA ALA A 59 10.25 -1.80 5.87
C ALA A 59 9.08 -1.22 5.05
N VAL A 60 8.24 -2.10 4.50
CA VAL A 60 7.08 -1.74 3.69
C VAL A 60 5.80 -1.74 4.52
N GLN A 61 5.06 -0.63 4.48
CA GLN A 61 3.76 -0.50 5.13
C GLN A 61 2.62 -0.80 4.15
N PHE A 62 1.64 -1.57 4.61
CA PHE A 62 0.38 -1.80 3.90
C PHE A 62 -0.75 -0.98 4.52
N HIS A 63 -1.66 -0.50 3.69
CA HIS A 63 -2.91 0.08 4.16
C HIS A 63 -4.00 -1.00 4.20
N PRO A 64 -4.84 -1.08 5.24
CA PRO A 64 -5.82 -2.16 5.38
C PRO A 64 -7.01 -2.05 4.41
N THR A 65 -7.46 -0.84 4.10
CA THR A 65 -8.72 -0.60 3.36
C THR A 65 -8.62 -0.01 1.94
N PRO A 66 -7.63 -0.35 1.07
CA PRO A 66 -7.75 -0.09 -0.36
C PRO A 66 -8.91 -0.86 -1.00
N ILE A 67 -9.53 -0.29 -2.03
CA ILE A 67 -10.60 -0.94 -2.82
C ILE A 67 -10.00 -2.08 -3.63
N VAL A 68 -10.65 -3.25 -3.55
CA VAL A 68 -10.33 -4.38 -4.41
C VAL A 68 -11.08 -4.26 -5.75
N PRO A 69 -10.45 -4.51 -6.90
CA PRO A 69 -9.03 -4.87 -7.09
C PRO A 69 -8.12 -3.69 -7.45
N SER A 70 -8.65 -2.45 -7.47
CA SER A 70 -7.97 -1.29 -8.05
C SER A 70 -6.81 -0.77 -7.21
N GLY A 71 -6.84 -0.98 -5.89
CA GLY A 71 -5.90 -0.37 -4.94
C GLY A 71 -6.19 1.09 -4.61
N ILE A 72 -7.30 1.67 -5.12
CA ILE A 72 -7.70 3.04 -4.79
C ILE A 72 -8.01 3.11 -3.29
N LEU A 73 -7.44 4.11 -2.62
CA LEU A 73 -7.51 4.23 -1.17
C LEU A 73 -8.91 4.68 -0.71
N LEU A 74 -9.54 3.92 0.19
CA LEU A 74 -10.56 4.46 1.08
C LEU A 74 -9.88 5.00 2.32
N THR A 75 -10.18 6.26 2.64
CA THR A 75 -9.54 6.98 3.75
C THR A 75 -9.68 6.23 5.07
N GLU A 76 -8.67 6.34 5.93
CA GLU A 76 -8.75 5.81 7.29
C GLU A 76 -9.93 6.40 8.07
N GLY A 77 -10.38 7.61 7.71
CA GLY A 77 -11.61 8.21 8.26
C GLY A 77 -12.82 7.29 8.16
N CYS A 78 -12.90 6.40 7.16
CA CYS A 78 -13.98 5.42 7.09
C CYS A 78 -14.05 4.54 8.35
N ARG A 79 -12.91 4.06 8.88
CA ARG A 79 -12.88 3.31 10.14
C ARG A 79 -12.97 4.23 11.34
N GLY A 80 -12.31 5.39 11.28
CA GLY A 80 -12.32 6.39 12.35
C GLY A 80 -13.73 6.86 12.72
N ASP A 81 -14.59 7.01 11.72
CA ASP A 81 -15.96 7.50 11.86
C ASP A 81 -16.98 6.37 12.10
N GLY A 82 -16.52 5.15 12.35
CA GLY A 82 -17.35 4.02 12.76
C GLY A 82 -17.55 2.91 11.72
N GLY A 83 -16.84 2.96 10.59
CA GLY A 83 -16.90 1.92 9.57
C GLY A 83 -16.45 0.55 10.08
N ILE A 84 -17.16 -0.49 9.65
CA ILE A 84 -17.08 -1.83 10.19
C ILE A 84 -16.42 -2.76 9.18
N LEU A 85 -15.44 -3.56 9.63
CA LEU A 85 -14.86 -4.63 8.82
C LEU A 85 -15.67 -5.90 8.98
N ARG A 86 -16.12 -6.47 7.85
CA ARG A 86 -16.95 -7.68 7.80
C ARG A 86 -16.33 -8.78 6.95
N ASP A 87 -16.63 -10.01 7.32
CA ASP A 87 -16.21 -11.21 6.60
C ASP A 87 -17.21 -11.65 5.52
N VAL A 88 -16.97 -12.83 4.94
CA VAL A 88 -17.85 -13.43 3.93
C VAL A 88 -19.29 -13.68 4.39
N ASP A 89 -19.48 -13.88 5.70
CA ASP A 89 -20.80 -14.11 6.32
C ASP A 89 -21.47 -12.78 6.76
N GLY A 90 -20.82 -11.64 6.51
CA GLY A 90 -21.25 -10.33 7.00
C GLY A 90 -20.94 -10.09 8.47
N TYR A 91 -20.16 -10.96 9.10
CA TYR A 91 -19.85 -10.92 10.52
C TYR A 91 -18.75 -9.89 10.84
N ARG A 92 -18.97 -9.10 11.90
CA ARG A 92 -18.01 -8.09 12.38
C ARG A 92 -16.91 -8.77 13.18
N PHE A 93 -15.77 -9.03 12.53
CA PHE A 93 -14.73 -9.89 13.10
C PHE A 93 -13.68 -9.16 13.94
N MET A 94 -13.45 -7.85 13.74
CA MET A 94 -12.36 -7.15 14.44
C MET A 94 -12.42 -7.23 15.99
N PRO A 95 -13.59 -7.15 16.63
CA PRO A 95 -13.70 -7.32 18.09
C PRO A 95 -13.18 -8.67 18.62
N ASP A 96 -13.17 -9.73 17.80
CA ASP A 96 -12.67 -11.04 18.22
C ASP A 96 -11.14 -11.05 18.38
N TYR A 97 -10.46 -10.20 17.62
CA TYR A 97 -9.01 -10.10 17.60
C TYR A 97 -8.48 -8.98 18.49
N GLU A 98 -9.20 -7.86 18.50
CA GLU A 98 -8.82 -6.64 19.22
C GLU A 98 -10.03 -6.16 20.05
N PRO A 99 -10.33 -6.79 21.20
CA PRO A 99 -11.57 -6.53 21.96
C PRO A 99 -11.76 -5.08 22.38
N GLU A 100 -10.66 -4.40 22.71
CA GLU A 100 -10.66 -3.01 23.17
C GLU A 100 -10.78 -2.03 21.99
N LYS A 101 -9.84 -2.08 21.04
CA LYS A 101 -9.73 -1.07 19.97
C LYS A 101 -10.55 -1.40 18.73
N LYS A 102 -10.86 -2.67 18.48
CA LYS A 102 -11.64 -3.14 17.33
C LYS A 102 -11.06 -2.56 16.02
N GLU A 103 -11.86 -1.94 15.18
CA GLU A 103 -11.47 -1.33 13.89
C GLU A 103 -10.53 -0.11 14.04
N LEU A 104 -10.44 0.45 15.25
CA LEU A 104 -9.56 1.57 15.62
C LEU A 104 -8.19 1.11 16.11
N ALA A 105 -7.89 -0.19 16.03
CA ALA A 105 -6.52 -0.68 16.21
C ALA A 105 -5.57 -0.06 15.17
N SER A 106 -4.25 -0.16 15.42
CA SER A 106 -3.27 0.41 14.49
C SER A 106 -3.37 -0.24 13.11
N ARG A 107 -2.95 0.49 12.06
CA ARG A 107 -2.99 0.00 10.68
C ARG A 107 -2.29 -1.35 10.49
N ASP A 108 -1.14 -1.54 11.16
CA ASP A 108 -0.41 -2.81 11.15
C ASP A 108 -1.27 -3.94 11.71
N VAL A 109 -1.84 -3.73 12.89
CA VAL A 109 -2.67 -4.72 13.58
C VAL A 109 -3.89 -5.07 12.72
N VAL A 110 -4.64 -4.08 12.24
CA VAL A 110 -5.82 -4.31 11.39
C VAL A 110 -5.45 -5.11 10.15
N SER A 111 -4.37 -4.74 9.44
CA SER A 111 -3.92 -5.45 8.23
C SER A 111 -3.56 -6.91 8.52
N ARG A 112 -2.89 -7.16 9.66
CA ARG A 112 -2.54 -8.52 10.10
C ARG A 112 -3.79 -9.34 10.45
N ARG A 113 -4.77 -8.76 11.15
CA ARG A 113 -6.03 -9.45 11.52
C ARG A 113 -6.87 -9.78 10.30
N MET A 114 -6.97 -8.86 9.33
CA MET A 114 -7.65 -9.10 8.06
C MET A 114 -7.06 -10.32 7.33
N MET A 115 -5.73 -10.37 7.20
CA MET A 115 -5.06 -11.51 6.54
C MET A 115 -5.19 -12.81 7.34
N GLU A 116 -5.13 -12.74 8.68
CA GLU A 116 -5.37 -13.90 9.54
C GLU A 116 -6.80 -14.45 9.33
N HIS A 117 -7.80 -13.56 9.25
CA HIS A 117 -9.19 -13.93 9.08
C HIS A 117 -9.46 -14.54 7.68
N ILE A 118 -8.90 -13.95 6.62
CA ILE A 118 -8.96 -14.53 5.26
C ILE A 118 -8.35 -15.94 5.25
N ARG A 119 -7.19 -16.14 5.90
CA ARG A 119 -6.51 -17.45 5.98
C ARG A 119 -7.30 -18.51 6.76
N LYS A 120 -8.22 -18.10 7.64
CA LYS A 120 -9.19 -19.01 8.29
C LYS A 120 -10.36 -19.42 7.38
N GLY A 121 -10.33 -19.02 6.10
CA GLY A 121 -11.37 -19.32 5.13
C GLY A 121 -12.56 -18.38 5.18
N LYS A 122 -12.46 -17.26 5.90
CA LYS A 122 -13.53 -16.26 6.06
C LYS A 122 -13.44 -15.09 5.05
N GLY A 123 -12.59 -15.23 4.04
CA GLY A 123 -12.48 -14.26 2.94
C GLY A 123 -13.60 -14.41 1.90
N VAL A 124 -14.03 -13.28 1.34
CA VAL A 124 -14.96 -13.21 0.21
C VAL A 124 -14.23 -13.62 -1.06
N LYS A 125 -14.71 -14.65 -1.74
CA LYS A 125 -14.13 -15.12 -3.01
C LYS A 125 -14.41 -14.12 -4.14
N SER A 126 -13.40 -13.85 -4.95
CA SER A 126 -13.49 -12.97 -6.12
C SER A 126 -12.53 -13.43 -7.22
N PRO A 127 -12.79 -13.13 -8.50
CA PRO A 127 -11.86 -13.39 -9.60
C PRO A 127 -10.46 -12.77 -9.42
N TYR A 128 -10.33 -11.77 -8.54
CA TYR A 128 -9.08 -11.05 -8.28
C TYR A 128 -8.32 -11.53 -7.03
N GLY A 129 -8.87 -12.52 -6.33
CA GLY A 129 -8.38 -13.00 -5.03
C GLY A 129 -9.34 -12.70 -3.89
N ASP A 130 -9.11 -13.37 -2.76
CA ASP A 130 -9.95 -13.22 -1.56
C ASP A 130 -9.83 -11.82 -0.95
N HIS A 131 -10.95 -11.26 -0.48
CA HIS A 131 -11.00 -9.96 0.18
C HIS A 131 -12.00 -9.95 1.34
N LEU A 132 -12.22 -8.79 1.95
CA LEU A 132 -13.17 -8.55 3.04
C LEU A 132 -14.01 -7.31 2.71
N TRP A 133 -15.08 -7.10 3.46
CA TRP A 133 -15.94 -5.94 3.30
C TRP A 133 -15.59 -4.82 4.28
N LEU A 134 -15.75 -3.58 3.81
CA LEU A 134 -15.81 -2.38 4.64
C LEU A 134 -17.23 -1.81 4.52
N ASP A 135 -17.95 -1.79 5.63
CA ASP A 135 -19.30 -1.27 5.75
C ASP A 135 -19.28 0.13 6.36
N ILE A 136 -19.82 1.10 5.62
CA ILE A 136 -19.94 2.51 6.01
C ILE A 136 -21.39 3.00 5.92
N SER A 137 -22.37 2.11 5.78
CA SER A 137 -23.79 2.50 5.64
C SER A 137 -24.47 2.81 6.98
N ILE A 138 -23.68 3.19 7.98
CA ILE A 138 -24.11 3.54 9.35
C ILE A 138 -25.07 4.72 9.35
#